data_AF-U6L0Z8-F1
#
_entry.id   AF-U6L0Z8-F1
#
_cell.length_a   1.000
_cell.length_b   1.000
_cell.length_c   1.000
_cell.angle_alpha   90.00
_cell.angle_beta   90.00
_cell.angle_gamma   90.00
#
_symmetry.space_group_name_H-M   'P 1'
#
loop_
_entity.id
_entity.type
_entity.pdbx_description
1 polymer ?
#
loop_
_entity_poly.entity_id
_entity_poly.type
_entity_poly.pdbx_seq_one_letter_code
_entity_poly.pdbx_strand_id
1 'polypeptide(L)'
;MTLSIIALRFANVAFKHLFHRHNVRCVRITFKEDIGTKGRGGYFNSYGIIRDVMQNHMLQLLTLIAMEPPASLSDEDVRDEKVKVLKQMPAIKLEETILGQYTASPDGTQPGYLDDPGVPSDSRTPTFCTCALWIENERWRDVPFIFKAGKALEKRCTEIRIQLRPIAQSFYPEEELAENELVIIVQPREAIYLKFYTKKPGLASGLQLTELDLSVMDRLQVDRLPDAYERLLLDVIKGDRQNFVRTDELREAWRIFTPLLKQIDGPGVKPEPYPYGSHGPESAYAFIQKYYSYHEEARYQWQAKH
;
A
#
# COMPACT_ATOMS: atom_id res chain seq x y z
N MET A 1 6.50 11.81 2.01
CA MET A 1 6.09 10.93 3.14
C MET A 1 6.96 9.71 3.37
N THR A 2 7.56 9.09 2.36
CA THR A 2 8.39 7.88 2.52
C THR A 2 9.47 8.04 3.59
N LEU A 3 10.19 9.17 3.60
CA LEU A 3 11.19 9.51 4.62
C LEU A 3 10.60 9.69 6.03
N SER A 4 9.35 10.14 6.11
CA SER A 4 8.65 10.33 7.38
C SER A 4 8.36 9.01 8.09
N ILE A 5 8.33 7.87 7.40
CA ILE A 5 8.07 6.56 8.00
C ILE A 5 9.17 6.18 9.01
N ILE A 6 10.44 6.39 8.66
CA ILE A 6 11.58 6.11 9.56
C ILE A 6 11.48 6.97 10.82
N ALA A 7 11.23 8.28 10.66
CA ALA A 7 11.07 9.21 11.77
C ALA A 7 9.86 8.82 12.65
N LEU A 8 8.72 8.51 12.03
CA LEU A 8 7.51 8.06 12.73
C LEU A 8 7.80 6.84 13.61
N ARG A 9 8.52 5.85 13.08
CA ARG A 9 8.79 4.58 13.78
C ARG A 9 9.86 4.69 14.86
N PHE A 10 10.95 5.40 14.60
CA PHE A 10 12.15 5.32 15.44
C PHE A 10 12.44 6.57 16.27
N ALA A 11 11.78 7.70 16.01
CA ALA A 11 11.90 8.91 16.84
C ALA A 11 10.78 9.05 17.89
N ASN A 12 9.75 8.19 17.85
CA ASN A 12 8.54 8.36 18.64
C ASN A 12 8.24 7.12 19.48
N VAL A 13 8.35 7.25 20.81
CA VAL A 13 8.05 6.13 21.73
C VAL A 13 6.60 5.66 21.62
N ALA A 14 5.68 6.56 21.28
CA ALA A 14 4.26 6.28 21.08
C ALA A 14 3.99 5.23 19.99
N PHE A 15 4.83 5.18 18.96
CA PHE A 15 4.67 4.25 17.83
C PHE A 15 5.56 3.00 17.94
N LYS A 16 6.55 2.98 18.84
CA LYS A 16 7.54 1.90 18.96
C LYS A 16 6.92 0.51 19.06
N HIS A 17 5.88 0.36 19.89
CA HIS A 17 5.22 -0.92 20.13
C HIS A 17 4.10 -1.23 19.13
N LEU A 18 3.61 -0.23 18.39
CA LEU A 18 2.53 -0.40 17.44
C LEU A 18 2.92 -1.34 16.31
N PHE A 19 4.15 -1.25 15.80
CA PHE A 19 4.65 -2.04 14.67
C PHE A 19 5.13 -3.44 15.09
N HIS A 20 4.23 -4.25 15.66
CA HIS A 20 4.49 -5.64 16.07
C HIS A 20 3.25 -6.51 15.90
N ARG A 21 3.40 -7.80 15.61
CA ARG A 21 2.30 -8.77 15.43
C ARG A 21 1.31 -8.90 16.60
N HIS A 22 1.68 -8.44 17.79
CA HIS A 22 0.80 -8.42 18.97
C HIS A 22 -0.23 -7.28 18.89
N ASN A 23 0.08 -6.22 18.13
CA ASN A 23 -0.77 -5.03 18.00
C ASN A 23 -1.33 -4.88 16.58
N VAL A 24 -0.60 -5.31 15.56
CA VAL A 24 -1.05 -5.24 14.15
C VAL A 24 -1.82 -6.50 13.76
N ARG A 25 -2.99 -6.30 13.16
CA ARG A 25 -3.78 -7.35 12.50
C ARG A 25 -3.36 -7.51 11.04
N CYS A 26 -3.25 -6.40 10.30
CA CYS A 26 -2.98 -6.40 8.86
C CYS A 26 -2.31 -5.08 8.46
N VAL A 27 -1.39 -5.14 7.49
CA VAL A 27 -0.83 -3.95 6.83
C VAL A 27 -1.30 -3.95 5.38
N ARG A 28 -1.98 -2.90 4.94
CA ARG A 28 -2.40 -2.73 3.54
C ARG A 28 -1.60 -1.60 2.88
N ILE A 29 -0.93 -1.90 1.78
CA ILE A 29 -0.26 -0.90 0.94
C ILE A 29 -1.02 -0.80 -0.36
N THR A 30 -1.50 0.40 -0.67
CA THR A 30 -2.37 0.66 -1.81
C THR A 30 -1.71 1.63 -2.76
N PHE A 31 -1.69 1.31 -4.05
CA PHE A 31 -1.32 2.19 -5.13
C PHE A 31 -2.44 2.20 -6.19
N LYS A 32 -3.06 3.36 -6.41
CA LYS A 32 -4.13 3.54 -7.38
C LYS A 32 -3.80 4.68 -8.31
N GLU A 33 -4.10 4.47 -9.58
CA GLU A 33 -4.15 5.50 -10.59
C GLU A 33 -5.57 5.53 -11.17
N ASP A 34 -6.12 6.73 -11.32
CA ASP A 34 -7.39 7.01 -12.03
C ASP A 34 -7.20 7.13 -13.55
N ILE A 35 -6.00 6.85 -14.02
CA ILE A 35 -5.63 6.85 -15.42
C ILE A 35 -5.39 5.43 -15.92
N GLY A 36 -5.84 5.12 -17.13
CA GLY A 36 -5.44 3.91 -17.87
C GLY A 36 -4.01 4.01 -18.43
N THR A 37 -3.70 3.25 -19.49
CA THR A 37 -2.37 3.30 -20.14
C THR A 37 -2.15 4.48 -21.08
N LYS A 38 -3.20 5.26 -21.40
CA LYS A 38 -3.13 6.51 -22.19
C LYS A 38 -2.32 6.36 -23.50
N GLY A 39 -2.56 5.31 -24.27
CA GLY A 39 -1.87 5.05 -25.55
C GLY A 39 -0.44 4.52 -25.41
N ARG A 40 0.02 4.25 -24.18
CA ARG A 40 1.29 3.56 -23.90
C ARG A 40 1.07 2.08 -23.58
N GLY A 41 -0.08 1.52 -23.96
CA GLY A 41 -0.45 0.14 -23.70
C GLY A 41 0.60 -0.85 -24.20
N GLY A 42 1.15 -0.66 -25.40
CA GLY A 42 2.19 -1.56 -25.95
C GLY A 42 3.46 -1.64 -25.09
N TYR A 43 3.90 -0.51 -24.50
CA TYR A 43 5.02 -0.52 -23.55
C TYR A 43 4.64 -1.22 -22.25
N PHE A 44 3.50 -0.84 -21.65
CA PHE A 44 3.02 -1.43 -20.40
C PHE A 44 2.78 -2.94 -20.53
N ASN A 45 2.37 -3.40 -21.71
CA ASN A 45 2.06 -4.79 -21.99
C ASN A 45 3.22 -5.76 -21.76
N SER A 46 4.46 -5.28 -21.89
CA SER A 46 5.66 -6.09 -21.69
C SER A 46 6.01 -6.29 -20.20
N TYR A 47 5.41 -5.51 -19.29
CA TYR A 47 5.79 -5.47 -17.89
C TYR A 47 4.62 -5.78 -16.94
N GLY A 48 3.47 -5.15 -17.16
CA GLY A 48 2.29 -5.24 -16.30
C GLY A 48 2.45 -4.57 -14.94
N ILE A 49 1.35 -4.48 -14.19
CA ILE A 49 1.27 -3.70 -12.94
C ILE A 49 2.27 -4.17 -11.87
N ILE A 50 2.57 -5.47 -11.83
CA ILE A 50 3.45 -6.05 -10.81
C ILE A 50 4.88 -5.53 -10.97
N ARG A 51 5.40 -5.52 -12.21
CA ARG A 51 6.75 -5.03 -12.50
C ARG A 51 6.80 -3.49 -12.52
N ASP A 52 5.70 -2.85 -12.91
CA ASP A 52 5.59 -1.38 -12.98
C ASP A 52 5.67 -0.74 -11.58
N VAL A 53 4.91 -1.24 -10.60
CA VAL A 53 4.77 -0.56 -9.29
C VAL A 53 4.92 -1.43 -8.03
N MET A 54 4.61 -2.74 -8.10
CA MET A 54 4.60 -3.58 -6.90
C MET A 54 6.00 -4.03 -6.48
N GLN A 55 6.78 -4.53 -7.44
CA GLN A 55 8.12 -5.08 -7.20
C GLN A 55 9.11 -4.00 -6.73
N ASN A 56 8.89 -2.75 -7.12
CA ASN A 56 9.73 -1.61 -6.81
C ASN A 56 9.09 -0.74 -5.70
N HIS A 57 8.26 0.24 -6.04
CA HIS A 57 7.75 1.30 -5.17
C HIS A 57 7.01 0.76 -3.93
N MET A 58 6.09 -0.19 -4.10
CA MET A 58 5.32 -0.72 -2.97
C MET A 58 6.18 -1.60 -2.06
N LEU A 59 7.11 -2.37 -2.62
CA LEU A 59 8.06 -3.16 -1.84
C LEU A 59 8.99 -2.27 -1.02
N GLN A 60 9.42 -1.12 -1.57
CA GLN A 60 10.17 -0.12 -0.81
C GLN A 60 9.37 0.37 0.41
N LEU A 61 8.09 0.73 0.23
CA LEU A 61 7.22 1.14 1.35
C LEU A 61 7.09 0.02 2.39
N LEU A 62 6.91 -1.23 1.96
CA LEU A 62 6.86 -2.39 2.86
C LEU A 62 8.13 -2.49 3.70
N THR A 63 9.31 -2.42 3.10
CA THR A 63 10.57 -2.55 3.86
C THR A 63 10.72 -1.46 4.93
N LEU A 64 10.32 -0.22 4.64
CA LEU A 64 10.37 0.87 5.62
C LEU A 64 9.39 0.68 6.79
N ILE A 65 8.24 0.07 6.53
CA ILE A 65 7.26 -0.29 7.56
C ILE A 65 7.73 -1.49 8.39
N ALA A 66 8.42 -2.45 7.76
CA ALA A 66 8.72 -3.73 8.38
C ALA A 66 10.09 -3.83 9.06
N MET A 67 11.07 -3.05 8.61
CA MET A 67 12.48 -3.17 9.05
C MET A 67 12.67 -2.97 10.57
N GLU A 68 13.70 -3.56 11.15
CA GLU A 68 14.09 -3.27 12.55
C GLU A 68 14.70 -1.86 12.66
N PRO A 69 14.85 -1.32 13.88
CA PRO A 69 15.66 -0.12 14.08
C PRO A 69 17.09 -0.37 13.56
N PRO A 70 17.58 0.45 12.62
CA PRO A 70 18.95 0.32 12.12
C PRO A 70 19.97 0.75 13.19
N ALA A 71 21.22 0.30 13.05
CA ALA A 71 22.29 0.66 13.99
C ALA A 71 22.56 2.17 14.02
N SER A 72 22.37 2.85 12.88
CA SER A 72 22.37 4.29 12.76
C SER A 72 21.48 4.73 11.58
N LEU A 73 21.44 6.03 11.31
CA LEU A 73 20.80 6.57 10.10
C LEU A 73 21.75 6.62 8.89
N SER A 74 22.88 5.93 8.95
CA SER A 74 23.74 5.77 7.78
C SER A 74 23.01 5.01 6.66
N ASP A 75 23.39 5.29 5.43
CA ASP A 75 22.77 4.70 4.25
C ASP A 75 22.93 3.16 4.22
N GLU A 76 24.09 2.63 4.62
CA GLU A 76 24.32 1.17 4.70
C GLU A 76 23.49 0.52 5.81
N ASP A 77 23.45 1.09 7.03
CA ASP A 77 22.70 0.49 8.15
C ASP A 77 21.19 0.43 7.87
N VAL A 78 20.64 1.46 7.24
CA VAL A 78 19.23 1.48 6.82
C VAL A 78 18.97 0.44 5.74
N ARG A 79 19.86 0.33 4.73
CA ARG A 79 19.70 -0.62 3.63
C ARG A 79 19.86 -2.07 4.09
N ASP A 80 20.73 -2.33 5.07
CA ASP A 80 20.89 -3.66 5.67
C ASP A 80 19.59 -4.15 6.32
N GLU A 81 18.90 -3.30 7.07
CA GLU A 81 17.62 -3.69 7.70
C GLU A 81 16.49 -3.85 6.67
N LYS A 82 16.50 -3.10 5.56
CA LYS A 82 15.58 -3.34 4.43
C LYS A 82 15.83 -4.71 3.77
N VAL A 83 17.09 -5.03 3.46
CA VAL A 83 17.47 -6.31 2.83
C VAL A 83 17.17 -7.49 3.75
N LYS A 84 17.39 -7.34 5.06
CA LYS A 84 17.06 -8.37 6.05
C LYS A 84 15.57 -8.73 6.05
N VAL A 85 14.67 -7.74 5.91
CA VAL A 85 13.24 -8.00 5.72
C VAL A 85 13.01 -8.83 4.47
N LEU A 86 13.56 -8.41 3.32
CA LEU A 86 13.33 -9.10 2.05
C LEU A 86 13.83 -10.56 2.07
N LYS A 87 14.96 -10.83 2.72
CA LYS A 87 15.49 -12.20 2.91
C LYS A 87 14.54 -13.10 3.70
N GLN A 88 13.68 -12.53 4.54
CA GLN A 88 12.69 -13.25 5.36
C GLN A 88 11.32 -13.35 4.68
N MET A 89 11.19 -12.89 3.43
CA MET A 89 9.95 -13.01 2.66
C MET A 89 9.99 -14.26 1.76
N PRO A 90 9.02 -15.18 1.88
CA PRO A 90 8.83 -16.23 0.89
C PRO A 90 8.37 -15.64 -0.45
N ALA A 91 8.41 -16.46 -1.50
CA ALA A 91 7.87 -16.07 -2.80
C ALA A 91 6.35 -15.91 -2.73
N ILE A 92 5.82 -14.98 -3.52
CA ILE A 92 4.36 -14.74 -3.57
C ILE A 92 3.67 -15.92 -4.25
N LYS A 93 2.55 -16.33 -3.67
CA LYS A 93 1.74 -17.47 -4.11
C LYS A 93 0.63 -17.01 -5.04
N LEU A 94 0.37 -17.77 -6.11
CA LEU A 94 -0.68 -17.44 -7.08
C LEU A 94 -2.07 -17.57 -6.44
N GLU A 95 -2.27 -18.54 -5.54
CA GLU A 95 -3.52 -18.74 -4.80
C GLU A 95 -3.85 -17.61 -3.81
N GLU A 96 -2.86 -16.80 -3.44
CA GLU A 96 -3.02 -15.59 -2.63
C GLU A 96 -2.89 -14.32 -3.47
N THR A 97 -3.21 -14.41 -4.77
CA THR A 97 -3.13 -13.31 -5.74
C THR A 97 -4.40 -13.23 -6.57
N ILE A 98 -4.96 -12.03 -6.69
CA ILE A 98 -6.05 -11.69 -7.61
C ILE A 98 -5.50 -10.72 -8.66
N LEU A 99 -5.74 -11.02 -9.93
CA LEU A 99 -5.31 -10.22 -11.07
C LEU A 99 -6.52 -9.64 -11.77
N GLY A 100 -6.39 -8.41 -12.24
CA GLY A 100 -7.44 -7.75 -13.03
C GLY A 100 -6.91 -7.05 -14.27
N GLN A 101 -7.80 -6.86 -15.25
CA GLN A 101 -7.56 -6.08 -16.45
C GLN A 101 -8.76 -5.17 -16.72
N TYR A 102 -8.54 -3.86 -16.86
CA TYR A 102 -9.66 -2.92 -16.98
C TYR A 102 -10.36 -3.03 -18.33
N THR A 103 -11.69 -2.94 -18.30
CA THR A 103 -12.56 -2.81 -19.48
C THR A 103 -13.01 -1.36 -19.63
N ALA A 104 -13.73 -1.05 -20.72
CA ALA A 104 -14.32 0.27 -20.93
C ALA A 104 -15.16 0.73 -19.73
N SER A 105 -15.24 2.04 -19.53
CA SER A 105 -16.10 2.62 -18.48
C SER A 105 -17.58 2.36 -18.78
N PRO A 106 -18.44 2.25 -17.75
CA PRO A 106 -19.87 1.99 -17.96
C PRO A 106 -20.61 3.06 -18.76
N ASP A 107 -20.11 4.30 -18.75
CA ASP A 107 -20.65 5.43 -19.51
C ASP A 107 -20.09 5.52 -20.95
N GLY A 108 -19.18 4.62 -21.33
CA GLY A 108 -18.55 4.56 -22.66
C GLY A 108 -17.53 5.66 -22.95
N THR A 109 -17.16 6.49 -21.96
CA THR A 109 -16.24 7.63 -22.17
C THR A 109 -14.77 7.23 -22.17
N GLN A 110 -14.40 6.16 -21.47
CA GLN A 110 -13.03 5.66 -21.38
C GLN A 110 -12.93 4.27 -22.00
N PRO A 111 -11.95 4.02 -22.90
CA PRO A 111 -11.76 2.72 -23.52
C PRO A 111 -11.17 1.69 -22.53
N GLY A 112 -11.36 0.41 -22.81
CA GLY A 112 -10.72 -0.70 -22.11
C GLY A 112 -9.26 -0.88 -22.48
N TYR A 113 -8.55 -1.77 -21.76
CA TYR A 113 -7.13 -2.01 -22.00
C TYR A 113 -6.85 -2.63 -23.38
N LEU A 114 -7.71 -3.55 -23.82
CA LEU A 114 -7.61 -4.23 -25.12
C LEU A 114 -8.09 -3.36 -26.30
N ASP A 115 -8.70 -2.21 -26.02
CA ASP A 115 -9.10 -1.25 -27.05
C ASP A 115 -7.92 -0.34 -27.47
N ASP A 116 -6.79 -0.37 -26.72
CA ASP A 116 -5.55 0.32 -27.10
C ASP A 116 -4.90 -0.42 -28.29
N PRO A 117 -4.72 0.22 -29.46
CA PRO A 117 -4.18 -0.45 -30.65
C PRO A 117 -2.73 -0.94 -30.49
N GLY A 118 -2.00 -0.44 -29.48
CA GLY A 118 -0.67 -0.93 -29.14
C GLY A 118 -0.68 -2.23 -28.32
N VAL A 119 -1.85 -2.72 -27.90
CA VAL A 119 -2.03 -3.92 -27.07
C VAL A 119 -2.55 -5.07 -27.93
N PRO A 120 -1.92 -6.27 -27.89
CA PRO A 120 -2.47 -7.46 -28.54
C PRO A 120 -3.88 -7.77 -28.01
N SER A 121 -4.80 -8.12 -28.91
CA SER A 121 -6.22 -8.37 -28.57
C SER A 121 -6.42 -9.57 -27.64
N ASP A 122 -5.43 -10.48 -27.58
CA ASP A 122 -5.38 -11.63 -26.69
C ASP A 122 -4.52 -11.38 -25.42
N SER A 123 -4.12 -10.13 -25.17
CA SER A 123 -3.26 -9.80 -24.03
C SER A 123 -3.89 -10.18 -22.69
N ARG A 124 -3.07 -10.82 -21.86
CA ARG A 124 -3.41 -11.23 -20.49
C ARG A 124 -2.70 -10.38 -19.44
N THR A 125 -2.08 -9.27 -19.86
CA THR A 125 -1.29 -8.44 -18.97
C THR A 125 -2.18 -7.81 -17.89
N PRO A 126 -1.87 -8.03 -16.59
CA PRO A 126 -2.66 -7.46 -15.51
C PRO A 126 -2.42 -5.95 -15.39
N THR A 127 -3.50 -5.19 -15.37
CA THR A 127 -3.51 -3.75 -15.04
C THR A 127 -3.87 -3.51 -13.58
N PHE A 128 -4.30 -4.56 -12.87
CA PHE A 128 -4.59 -4.59 -11.45
C PHE A 128 -4.03 -5.87 -10.82
N CYS A 129 -3.55 -5.77 -9.60
CA CYS A 129 -3.16 -6.91 -8.80
C CYS A 129 -3.40 -6.61 -7.31
N THR A 130 -3.98 -7.58 -6.59
CA THR A 130 -3.89 -7.62 -5.13
C THR A 130 -3.34 -8.96 -4.69
N CYS A 131 -2.44 -8.96 -3.70
CA CYS A 131 -1.90 -10.19 -3.15
C CYS A 131 -1.56 -10.05 -1.67
N ALA A 132 -1.45 -11.19 -0.99
CA ALA A 132 -0.90 -11.27 0.36
C ALA A 132 0.61 -11.57 0.29
N LEU A 133 1.38 -10.84 1.08
CA LEU A 133 2.80 -11.05 1.33
C LEU A 133 2.99 -11.33 2.82
N TRP A 134 4.02 -12.12 3.12
CA TRP A 134 4.34 -12.57 4.47
C TRP A 134 5.81 -12.29 4.78
N ILE A 135 6.11 -12.06 6.06
CA ILE A 135 7.49 -11.87 6.54
C ILE A 135 7.71 -12.84 7.69
N GLU A 136 8.62 -13.79 7.50
CA GLU A 136 8.87 -14.91 8.41
C GLU A 136 9.88 -14.53 9.50
N ASN A 137 9.49 -13.61 10.39
CA ASN A 137 10.29 -13.19 11.53
C ASN A 137 9.45 -12.96 12.80
N GLU A 138 10.10 -12.73 13.93
CA GLU A 138 9.42 -12.55 15.22
C GLU A 138 8.41 -11.39 15.21
N ARG A 139 8.76 -10.28 14.56
CA ARG A 139 7.94 -9.07 14.53
C ARG A 139 6.66 -9.23 13.73
N TRP A 140 6.69 -9.97 12.62
CA TRP A 140 5.64 -9.96 11.60
C TRP A 140 5.03 -11.33 11.25
N ARG A 141 5.48 -12.41 11.88
CA ARG A 141 4.87 -13.74 11.68
C ARG A 141 3.35 -13.68 11.86
N ASP A 142 2.62 -14.29 10.94
CA ASP A 142 1.16 -14.33 10.87
C ASP A 142 0.46 -12.97 10.67
N VAL A 143 1.20 -11.91 10.32
CA VAL A 143 0.64 -10.62 9.91
C VAL A 143 0.72 -10.49 8.40
N PRO A 144 -0.42 -10.48 7.68
CA PRO A 144 -0.43 -10.30 6.24
C PRO A 144 -0.10 -8.85 5.86
N PHE A 145 0.77 -8.71 4.87
CA PHE A 145 0.97 -7.47 4.12
C PHE A 145 0.20 -7.57 2.82
N ILE A 146 -0.90 -6.84 2.71
CA ILE A 146 -1.77 -6.84 1.54
C ILE A 146 -1.35 -5.74 0.59
N PHE A 147 -0.91 -6.10 -0.61
CA PHE A 147 -0.72 -5.13 -1.68
C PHE A 147 -2.00 -5.00 -2.50
N LYS A 148 -2.36 -3.78 -2.88
CA LYS A 148 -3.39 -3.48 -3.88
C LYS A 148 -2.84 -2.44 -4.85
N ALA A 149 -2.64 -2.82 -6.10
CA ALA A 149 -2.14 -1.96 -7.15
C ALA A 149 -3.05 -1.97 -8.37
N GLY A 150 -3.32 -0.82 -8.98
CA GLY A 150 -4.01 -0.83 -10.27
C GLY A 150 -4.12 0.52 -10.97
N LYS A 151 -4.33 0.43 -12.28
CA LYS A 151 -4.67 1.55 -13.19
C LYS A 151 -6.17 1.58 -13.46
N ALA A 152 -6.66 2.72 -13.98
CA ALA A 152 -8.06 2.94 -14.29
C ALA A 152 -9.00 2.65 -13.10
N LEU A 153 -8.58 3.03 -11.90
CA LEU A 153 -9.37 2.91 -10.67
C LEU A 153 -10.12 4.20 -10.36
N GLU A 154 -10.91 4.21 -9.29
CA GLU A 154 -11.83 5.31 -8.99
C GLU A 154 -11.15 6.65 -8.66
N LYS A 155 -9.90 6.60 -8.19
CA LYS A 155 -9.12 7.78 -7.80
C LYS A 155 -7.63 7.46 -7.74
N ARG A 156 -6.79 8.47 -7.99
CA ARG A 156 -5.37 8.40 -7.69
C ARG A 156 -5.11 8.44 -6.18
N CYS A 157 -4.38 7.47 -5.66
CA CYS A 157 -4.00 7.43 -4.24
C CYS A 157 -2.80 6.50 -4.02
N THR A 158 -1.87 6.89 -3.14
CA THR A 158 -0.92 5.95 -2.54
C THR A 158 -1.03 6.07 -1.04
N GLU A 159 -1.39 4.98 -0.37
CA GLU A 159 -1.62 4.96 1.08
C GLU A 159 -1.10 3.67 1.71
N ILE A 160 -0.72 3.77 2.98
CA ILE A 160 -0.41 2.64 3.85
C ILE A 160 -1.42 2.69 4.99
N ARG A 161 -2.05 1.55 5.27
CA ARG A 161 -3.01 1.37 6.36
C ARG A 161 -2.53 0.24 7.25
N ILE A 162 -2.37 0.54 8.54
CA ILE A 162 -1.96 -0.42 9.55
C ILE A 162 -3.15 -0.62 10.47
N GLN A 163 -3.91 -1.69 10.23
CA GLN A 163 -5.06 -2.05 11.04
C GLN A 163 -4.57 -2.79 12.29
N LEU A 164 -4.93 -2.26 13.46
CA LEU A 164 -4.58 -2.86 14.73
C LEU A 164 -5.50 -4.06 15.04
N ARG A 165 -5.13 -4.86 16.03
CA ARG A 165 -6.02 -5.89 16.56
C ARG A 165 -7.18 -5.24 17.32
N PRO A 166 -8.38 -5.85 17.30
CA PRO A 166 -9.47 -5.39 18.14
C PRO A 166 -9.08 -5.48 19.62
N ILE A 167 -9.70 -4.64 20.46
CA ILE A 167 -9.56 -4.78 21.90
C ILE A 167 -10.21 -6.10 22.34
N ALA A 168 -9.55 -6.85 23.23
CA ALA A 168 -10.03 -8.17 23.66
C ALA A 168 -11.33 -8.10 24.48
N GLN A 169 -11.51 -7.01 25.24
CA GLN A 169 -12.70 -6.75 26.03
C GLN A 169 -13.02 -5.26 26.02
N SER A 170 -14.25 -4.92 25.66
CA SER A 170 -14.81 -3.58 25.79
C SER A 170 -15.68 -3.51 27.05
N PHE A 171 -15.55 -2.44 27.83
CA PHE A 171 -16.51 -2.12 28.91
C PHE A 171 -17.68 -1.26 28.41
N TYR A 172 -17.67 -0.92 27.11
CA TYR A 172 -18.69 -0.12 26.47
C TYR A 172 -19.77 -1.04 25.84
N PRO A 173 -21.06 -0.65 25.90
CA PRO A 173 -22.17 -1.47 25.43
C PRO A 173 -22.24 -1.63 23.91
N GLU A 174 -21.45 -0.87 23.15
CA GLU A 174 -21.29 -1.04 21.71
C GLU A 174 -20.69 -2.43 21.40
N GLU A 175 -21.51 -3.30 20.81
CA GLU A 175 -21.18 -4.73 20.64
C GLU A 175 -20.00 -4.99 19.70
N GLU A 176 -19.68 -4.04 18.80
CA GLU A 176 -18.53 -4.15 17.89
C GLU A 176 -17.83 -2.80 17.69
N LEU A 177 -16.69 -2.63 18.35
CA LEU A 177 -15.78 -1.51 18.10
C LEU A 177 -14.84 -1.90 16.93
N ALA A 178 -14.86 -1.07 15.89
CA ALA A 178 -13.96 -1.17 14.76
C ALA A 178 -12.50 -1.14 15.20
N GLU A 179 -11.62 -1.86 14.51
CA GLU A 179 -10.20 -1.79 14.83
C GLU A 179 -9.65 -0.38 14.60
N ASN A 180 -8.76 0.03 15.50
CA ASN A 180 -7.98 1.25 15.33
C ASN A 180 -7.06 1.10 14.12
N GLU A 181 -6.74 2.21 13.47
CA GLU A 181 -6.02 2.17 12.20
C GLU A 181 -5.09 3.37 12.07
N LEU A 182 -3.79 3.11 11.90
CA LEU A 182 -2.82 4.13 11.54
C LEU A 182 -2.75 4.22 10.02
N VAL A 183 -3.05 5.39 9.47
CA VAL A 183 -3.09 5.65 8.04
C VAL A 183 -2.02 6.66 7.67
N ILE A 184 -1.25 6.34 6.63
CA ILE A 184 -0.22 7.19 6.06
C ILE A 184 -0.58 7.40 4.58
N ILE A 185 -1.02 8.59 4.23
CA ILE A 185 -1.27 8.98 2.84
C ILE A 185 0.04 9.53 2.27
N VAL A 186 0.55 8.87 1.23
CA VAL A 186 1.79 9.26 0.54
C VAL A 186 1.50 10.29 -0.56
N GLN A 187 0.40 10.12 -1.29
CA GLN A 187 -0.11 11.07 -2.29
C GLN A 187 -1.63 10.81 -2.48
N PRO A 188 -2.45 11.80 -2.90
CA PRO A 188 -2.06 13.12 -3.43
C PRO A 188 -1.80 14.21 -2.38
N ARG A 189 -2.39 14.14 -1.18
CA ARG A 189 -2.11 15.08 -0.08
C ARG A 189 -1.55 14.30 1.09
N GLU A 190 -0.31 14.61 1.44
CA GLU A 190 0.45 13.95 2.48
C GLU A 190 -0.22 14.11 3.85
N ALA A 191 -0.58 12.99 4.47
CA ALA A 191 -1.20 12.99 5.79
C ALA A 191 -0.80 11.75 6.59
N ILE A 192 -0.79 11.90 7.91
CA ILE A 192 -0.76 10.79 8.86
C ILE A 192 -1.93 10.97 9.80
N TYR A 193 -2.76 9.95 9.97
CA TYR A 193 -3.79 9.98 10.99
C TYR A 193 -4.00 8.64 11.67
N LEU A 194 -4.39 8.68 12.94
CA LEU A 194 -4.72 7.50 13.73
C LEU A 194 -6.22 7.50 14.00
N LYS A 195 -6.94 6.50 13.51
CA LYS A 195 -8.36 6.27 13.81
C LYS A 195 -8.52 5.61 15.18
N PHE A 196 -9.33 6.21 16.05
CA PHE A 196 -9.57 5.76 17.42
C PHE A 196 -10.95 6.19 17.92
N TYR A 197 -11.38 5.62 19.04
CA TYR A 197 -12.67 5.97 19.65
C TYR A 197 -12.52 7.09 20.70
N THR A 198 -13.45 8.03 20.68
CA THR A 198 -13.66 9.03 21.74
C THR A 198 -15.10 9.02 22.22
N LYS A 199 -15.38 9.65 23.35
CA LYS A 199 -16.76 9.87 23.82
C LYS A 199 -17.49 10.75 22.78
N LYS A 200 -18.73 10.38 22.44
CA LYS A 200 -19.63 11.25 21.67
C LYS A 200 -19.71 12.65 22.31
N PRO A 201 -19.48 13.74 21.55
CA PRO A 201 -19.64 15.08 22.07
C PRO A 201 -21.06 15.33 22.62
N GLY A 202 -21.16 16.18 23.65
CA GLY A 202 -22.43 16.56 24.26
C GLY A 202 -22.91 15.62 25.38
N LEU A 203 -24.23 15.58 25.58
CA LEU A 203 -24.88 14.85 26.67
C LEU A 203 -25.11 13.36 26.36
N ALA A 204 -24.92 12.95 25.11
CA ALA A 204 -25.07 11.56 24.72
C ALA A 204 -23.99 10.68 25.36
N SER A 205 -24.39 9.49 25.83
CA SER A 205 -23.49 8.41 26.21
C SER A 205 -23.05 7.62 24.97
N GLY A 206 -21.86 7.03 25.04
CA GLY A 206 -21.33 6.14 24.00
C GLY A 206 -20.12 6.69 23.28
N LEU A 207 -19.58 5.87 22.38
CA LEU A 207 -18.35 6.09 21.65
C LEU A 207 -18.61 6.50 20.20
N GLN A 208 -17.69 7.27 19.65
CA GLN A 208 -17.62 7.62 18.24
C GLN A 208 -16.20 7.43 17.74
N LEU A 209 -16.08 6.82 16.55
CA LEU A 209 -14.80 6.71 15.85
C LEU A 209 -14.45 8.08 15.26
N THR A 210 -13.24 8.54 15.53
CA THR A 210 -12.63 9.77 15.00
C THR A 210 -11.13 9.55 14.81
N GLU A 211 -10.36 10.61 14.61
CA GLU A 211 -8.98 10.59 14.21
C GLU A 211 -8.14 11.66 14.93
N LEU A 212 -6.86 11.32 15.17
CA LEU A 212 -5.82 12.31 15.37
C LEU A 212 -5.15 12.55 14.02
N ASP A 213 -5.27 13.76 13.48
CA ASP A 213 -4.84 14.09 12.11
C ASP A 213 -3.60 14.99 12.07
N LEU A 214 -2.69 14.66 11.17
CA LEU A 214 -1.59 15.50 10.70
C LEU A 214 -1.63 15.55 9.17
N SER A 215 -2.37 16.53 8.64
CA SER A 215 -2.28 16.95 7.24
C SER A 215 -1.04 17.85 7.06
N VAL A 216 -0.02 17.35 6.35
CA VAL A 216 1.35 17.91 6.42
C VAL A 216 1.44 19.31 5.87
N MET A 217 0.91 19.55 4.67
CA MET A 217 0.96 20.87 4.03
C MET A 217 0.27 21.93 4.88
N ASP A 218 -0.93 21.59 5.38
CA ASP A 218 -1.78 22.50 6.13
C ASP A 218 -1.16 22.81 7.51
N ARG A 219 -0.67 21.77 8.22
CA ARG A 219 -0.11 21.92 9.57
C ARG A 219 1.26 22.60 9.59
N LEU A 220 2.11 22.31 8.60
CA LEU A 220 3.45 22.89 8.50
C LEU A 220 3.48 24.17 7.66
N GLN A 221 2.35 24.59 7.09
CA GLN A 221 2.21 25.79 6.27
C GLN A 221 3.24 25.83 5.14
N VAL A 222 3.38 24.70 4.44
CA VAL A 222 4.28 24.57 3.29
C VAL A 222 3.47 24.54 2.01
N ASP A 223 3.75 25.47 1.11
CA ASP A 223 3.04 25.60 -0.18
C ASP A 223 3.40 24.46 -1.15
N ARG A 224 4.56 23.84 -0.95
CA ARG A 224 5.09 22.79 -1.81
C ARG A 224 6.06 21.90 -1.06
N LEU A 225 5.91 20.59 -1.27
CA LEU A 225 6.93 19.61 -0.95
C LEU A 225 7.80 19.37 -2.20
N PRO A 226 9.13 19.21 -2.06
CA PRO A 226 10.00 18.86 -3.19
C PRO A 226 9.52 17.58 -3.87
N ASP A 227 9.57 17.56 -5.21
CA ASP A 227 9.30 16.37 -6.00
C ASP A 227 10.33 15.27 -5.71
N ALA A 228 9.95 14.03 -5.95
CA ALA A 228 10.83 12.88 -5.76
C ALA A 228 12.16 13.04 -6.52
N TYR A 229 12.15 13.54 -7.76
CA TYR A 229 13.38 13.72 -8.54
C TYR A 229 14.27 14.85 -8.01
N GLU A 230 13.69 15.95 -7.53
CA GLU A 230 14.47 17.03 -6.91
C GLU A 230 15.24 16.51 -5.70
N ARG A 231 14.58 15.69 -4.87
CA ARG A 231 15.22 15.06 -3.71
C ARG A 231 16.31 14.07 -4.12
N LEU A 232 16.00 13.15 -5.04
CA LEU A 232 16.95 12.11 -5.45
C LEU A 232 18.20 12.70 -6.12
N LEU A 233 18.05 13.73 -6.96
CA LEU A 233 19.19 14.42 -7.57
C LEU A 233 20.08 15.09 -6.52
N LEU A 234 19.48 15.72 -5.52
CA LEU A 234 20.23 16.30 -4.40
C LEU A 234 20.99 15.24 -3.61
N ASP A 235 20.37 14.08 -3.36
CA ASP A 235 21.01 12.97 -2.64
C ASP A 235 22.24 12.44 -3.43
N VAL A 236 22.15 12.34 -4.77
CA VAL A 236 23.32 12.00 -5.63
C VAL A 236 24.46 13.01 -5.44
N ILE A 237 24.16 14.31 -5.46
CA ILE A 237 25.16 15.38 -5.30
C ILE A 237 25.84 15.28 -3.92
N LYS A 238 25.08 14.91 -2.89
CA LYS A 238 25.58 14.74 -1.51
C LYS A 238 26.27 13.40 -1.28
N GLY A 239 26.20 12.47 -2.23
CA GLY A 239 26.68 11.10 -2.06
C GLY A 239 25.84 10.26 -1.09
N ASP A 240 24.61 10.68 -0.78
CA ASP A 240 23.67 9.94 0.08
C ASP A 240 22.96 8.88 -0.76
N ARG A 241 23.10 7.62 -0.34
CA ARG A 241 22.54 6.46 -1.06
C ARG A 241 21.36 5.82 -0.34
N GLN A 242 20.87 6.41 0.75
CA GLN A 242 19.81 5.83 1.58
C GLN A 242 18.53 5.56 0.78
N ASN A 243 18.22 6.42 -0.19
CA ASN A 243 17.02 6.34 -1.04
C ASN A 243 17.22 5.57 -2.35
N PHE A 244 18.37 4.94 -2.54
CA PHE A 244 18.71 4.19 -3.76
C PHE A 244 18.71 2.69 -3.49
N VAL A 245 18.20 1.92 -4.46
CA VAL A 245 18.11 0.47 -4.35
C VAL A 245 19.50 -0.15 -4.47
N ARG A 246 19.90 -0.95 -3.47
CA ARG A 246 21.18 -1.68 -3.47
C ARG A 246 21.06 -2.96 -4.31
N THR A 247 22.17 -3.49 -4.81
CA THR A 247 22.19 -4.66 -5.70
C THR A 247 21.59 -5.92 -5.07
N ASP A 248 21.86 -6.17 -3.79
CA ASP A 248 21.28 -7.27 -3.03
C ASP A 248 19.79 -7.05 -2.74
N GLU A 249 19.38 -5.82 -2.46
CA GLU A 249 17.97 -5.44 -2.34
C GLU A 249 17.19 -5.76 -3.61
N LEU A 250 17.74 -5.40 -4.77
CA LEU A 250 17.13 -5.71 -6.07
C LEU A 250 17.03 -7.23 -6.32
N ARG A 251 18.07 -7.99 -5.93
CA ARG A 251 18.08 -9.45 -6.09
C ARG A 251 16.98 -10.11 -5.26
N GLU A 252 16.83 -9.72 -4.00
CA GLU A 252 15.79 -10.27 -3.13
C GLU A 252 14.39 -9.87 -3.60
N ALA A 253 14.20 -8.62 -4.06
CA ALA A 253 12.95 -8.19 -4.66
C ALA A 253 12.55 -9.09 -5.85
N TRP A 254 13.48 -9.40 -6.75
CA TRP A 254 13.19 -10.33 -7.85
C TRP A 254 12.97 -11.77 -7.37
N ARG A 255 13.72 -12.27 -6.37
CA ARG A 255 13.49 -13.60 -5.79
C ARG A 255 12.05 -13.78 -5.32
N ILE A 256 11.47 -12.75 -4.70
CA ILE A 256 10.10 -12.77 -4.16
C ILE A 256 9.04 -12.80 -5.28
N PHE A 257 9.21 -12.01 -6.33
CA PHE A 257 8.18 -11.81 -7.37
C PHE A 257 8.33 -12.74 -8.60
N THR A 258 9.54 -13.17 -8.95
CA THR A 258 9.79 -13.95 -10.18
C THR A 258 8.98 -15.24 -10.27
N PRO A 259 8.79 -16.06 -9.20
CA PRO A 259 8.00 -17.28 -9.29
C PRO A 259 6.54 -17.02 -9.68
N LEU A 260 5.91 -15.98 -9.12
CA LEU A 260 4.56 -15.56 -9.49
C LEU A 260 4.52 -15.08 -10.95
N LEU A 261 5.46 -14.21 -11.34
CA LEU A 261 5.52 -13.67 -12.70
C LEU A 261 5.65 -14.77 -13.76
N LYS A 262 6.47 -15.79 -13.51
CA LYS A 262 6.58 -16.96 -14.41
C LYS A 262 5.27 -17.73 -14.57
N GLN A 263 4.46 -17.82 -13.52
CA GLN A 263 3.14 -18.46 -13.59
C GLN A 263 2.14 -17.59 -14.35
N ILE A 264 2.17 -16.28 -14.15
CA ILE A 264 1.30 -15.30 -14.84
C ILE A 264 1.61 -15.26 -16.34
N ASP A 265 2.89 -15.27 -16.70
CA ASP A 265 3.33 -15.27 -18.11
C ASP A 265 3.06 -16.63 -18.79
N GLY A 266 2.75 -17.67 -18.02
CA GLY A 266 2.41 -19.01 -18.50
C GLY A 266 0.96 -19.14 -19.00
N PRO A 267 0.63 -20.24 -19.70
CA PRO A 267 -0.74 -20.50 -20.14
C PRO A 267 -1.63 -20.84 -18.94
N GLY A 268 -2.76 -20.15 -18.80
CA GLY A 268 -3.84 -20.54 -17.88
C GLY A 268 -4.28 -19.47 -16.89
N VAL A 269 -3.43 -18.48 -16.57
CA VAL A 269 -3.79 -17.37 -15.68
C VAL A 269 -4.42 -16.21 -16.48
N LYS A 270 -5.73 -15.98 -16.35
CA LYS A 270 -6.41 -14.87 -17.03
C LYS A 270 -6.83 -13.82 -15.99
N PRO A 271 -6.50 -12.53 -16.18
CA PRO A 271 -6.96 -11.50 -15.27
C PRO A 271 -8.48 -11.32 -15.35
N GLU A 272 -9.09 -10.99 -14.23
CA GLU A 272 -10.52 -10.72 -14.14
C GLU A 272 -10.85 -9.33 -14.73
N PRO A 273 -11.94 -9.20 -15.49
CA PRO A 273 -12.34 -7.90 -16.01
C PRO A 273 -12.81 -7.00 -14.86
N TYR A 274 -12.51 -5.70 -14.93
CA TYR A 274 -13.12 -4.69 -14.06
C TYR A 274 -13.39 -3.40 -14.84
N PRO A 275 -14.54 -2.71 -14.63
CA PRO A 275 -14.82 -1.48 -15.35
C PRO A 275 -13.82 -0.37 -15.02
N TYR A 276 -13.41 0.43 -16.01
CA TYR A 276 -12.66 1.67 -15.77
C TYR A 276 -13.38 2.53 -14.74
N GLY A 277 -12.65 3.03 -13.74
CA GLY A 277 -13.17 3.88 -12.67
C GLY A 277 -13.77 3.10 -11.50
N SER A 278 -13.78 1.78 -11.54
CA SER A 278 -14.21 0.93 -10.41
C SER A 278 -13.08 0.73 -9.38
N HIS A 279 -13.38 0.00 -8.30
CA HIS A 279 -12.41 -0.34 -7.25
C HIS A 279 -11.49 -1.53 -7.59
N GLY A 280 -11.57 -2.07 -8.81
CA GLY A 280 -10.96 -3.32 -9.24
C GLY A 280 -11.96 -4.49 -9.24
N PRO A 281 -11.50 -5.72 -9.50
CA PRO A 281 -12.36 -6.91 -9.50
C PRO A 281 -13.07 -7.14 -8.15
N GLU A 282 -14.29 -7.67 -8.18
CA GLU A 282 -15.06 -7.95 -6.95
C GLU A 282 -14.37 -8.99 -6.05
N SER A 283 -13.72 -9.98 -6.66
CA SER A 283 -12.91 -10.99 -5.97
C SER A 283 -11.78 -10.38 -5.14
N ALA A 284 -11.26 -9.21 -5.53
CA ALA A 284 -10.24 -8.49 -4.78
C ALA A 284 -10.78 -7.98 -3.44
N TYR A 285 -12.04 -7.51 -3.40
CA TYR A 285 -12.67 -7.08 -2.15
C TYR A 285 -12.84 -8.27 -1.18
N ALA A 286 -13.39 -9.38 -1.68
CA ALA A 286 -13.58 -10.60 -0.92
C ALA A 286 -12.23 -11.19 -0.44
N PHE A 287 -11.18 -11.14 -1.27
CA PHE A 287 -9.83 -11.56 -0.88
C PHE A 287 -9.29 -10.73 0.28
N ILE A 288 -9.35 -9.40 0.18
CA ILE A 288 -8.83 -8.50 1.22
C ILE A 288 -9.62 -8.66 2.53
N GLN A 289 -10.93 -8.88 2.45
CA GLN A 289 -11.80 -9.12 3.61
C GLN A 289 -11.40 -10.31 4.48
N LYS A 290 -10.70 -11.31 3.92
CA LYS A 290 -10.16 -12.45 4.69
C LYS A 290 -9.17 -12.01 5.78
N TYR A 291 -8.48 -10.90 5.56
CA TYR A 291 -7.39 -10.42 6.43
C TYR A 291 -7.69 -9.07 7.08
N TYR A 292 -8.45 -8.21 6.38
CA TYR A 292 -8.70 -6.83 6.73
C TYR A 292 -10.20 -6.59 6.94
N SER A 293 -10.57 -6.01 8.08
CA SER A 293 -11.96 -5.66 8.40
C SER A 293 -12.33 -4.35 7.70
N TYR A 294 -13.21 -4.41 6.69
CA TYR A 294 -13.87 -3.21 6.18
C TYR A 294 -15.05 -2.88 7.09
N HIS A 295 -14.93 -1.82 7.88
CA HIS A 295 -16.06 -1.26 8.61
C HIS A 295 -16.83 -0.34 7.68
N GLU A 296 -18.17 -0.44 7.67
CA GLU A 296 -19.02 0.38 6.80
C GLU A 296 -18.66 1.87 6.93
N GLU A 297 -18.23 2.45 5.80
CA GLU A 297 -17.85 3.86 5.64
C GLU A 297 -18.98 4.83 6.02
N ALA A 298 -20.21 4.33 6.19
CA ALA A 298 -21.36 5.11 6.62
C ALA A 298 -21.18 5.81 7.98
N ARG A 299 -20.28 5.33 8.85
CA ARG A 299 -20.02 5.93 10.17
C ARG A 299 -18.75 6.78 10.27
N TYR A 300 -17.85 6.72 9.28
CA TYR A 300 -16.58 7.45 9.31
C TYR A 300 -16.15 7.86 7.91
N GLN A 301 -16.17 9.17 7.65
CA GLN A 301 -15.56 9.77 6.48
C GLN A 301 -14.49 10.75 6.94
N TRP A 302 -13.23 10.42 6.68
CA TRP A 302 -12.14 11.38 6.86
C TRP A 302 -12.30 12.50 5.84
N GLN A 303 -12.35 13.74 6.32
CA GLN A 303 -12.27 14.93 5.49
C GLN A 303 -11.07 15.73 5.98
N ALA A 304 -10.10 15.97 5.09
CA ALA A 304 -9.01 16.89 5.36
C ALA A 304 -9.61 18.25 5.76
N LYS A 305 -9.33 18.70 6.99
CA LYS A 305 -9.79 20.03 7.43
C LYS A 305 -8.83 21.07 6.87
N HIS A 306 -9.27 21.73 5.80
CA HIS A 306 -8.70 22.92 5.15
C HIS A 306 -7.22 22.79 4.77
#